data_AF-A0A530LJH5-F1
#
_entry.id   AF-A0A530LJH5-F1
#
_cell.length_a   1.000
_cell.length_b   1.000
_cell.length_c   1.000
_cell.angle_alpha   90.00
_cell.angle_beta   90.00
_cell.angle_gamma   90.00
#
_symmetry.space_group_name_H-M   'P 1'
#
loop_
_entity.id
_entity.type
_entity.pdbx_description
1 polymer ?
#
loop_
_entity_poly.entity_id
_entity_poly.type
_entity_poly.pdbx_seq_one_letter_code
_entity_poly.pdbx_strand_id
1 'polypeptide(L)'
;AGGDRQIERAADLLQYPLIHFNWTNRDPEAPTWQRWLAIARSIDPSIPNANQAWDLSFREELHAIDAVAAGQGIAICSDVVVSGELEAGRLVKAHDLSLPGYGFYLASVANHPRQAHIEAFSAWMRSIV
;
A
#
# COMPACT_ATOMS: atom_id res chain seq x y z
N ALA A 1 -24.12 -13.85 -11.89
CA ALA A 1 -23.22 -14.99 -12.21
C ALA A 1 -21.78 -14.52 -11.99
N GLY A 2 -21.33 -14.47 -10.74
CA GLY A 2 -19.94 -14.17 -10.41
C GLY A 2 -19.30 -15.46 -9.96
N GLY A 3 -18.52 -16.10 -10.84
CA GLY A 3 -17.62 -17.16 -10.39
C GLY A 3 -16.55 -16.51 -9.53
N ASP A 4 -16.28 -17.09 -8.36
CA ASP A 4 -15.13 -16.73 -7.53
C ASP A 4 -13.87 -16.82 -8.40
N ARG A 5 -13.40 -15.68 -8.91
CA ARG A 5 -12.15 -15.62 -9.65
C ARG A 5 -11.02 -15.73 -8.64
N GLN A 6 -10.54 -16.93 -8.38
CA GLN A 6 -9.42 -17.10 -7.47
C GLN A 6 -8.18 -16.34 -7.99
N ILE A 7 -7.47 -15.68 -7.07
CA ILE A 7 -6.19 -15.03 -7.35
C ILE A 7 -5.12 -16.04 -6.95
N GLU A 8 -4.54 -16.73 -7.91
CA GLU A 8 -3.45 -17.68 -7.68
C GLU A 8 -2.10 -17.10 -8.11
N ARG A 9 -2.12 -16.31 -9.19
CA ARG A 9 -0.95 -15.66 -9.78
C ARG A 9 -1.13 -14.15 -9.76
N ALA A 10 0.00 -13.46 -9.75
CA ALA A 10 0.06 -12.01 -9.92
C ALA A 10 -0.72 -11.51 -11.15
N ALA A 11 -0.76 -12.29 -12.24
CA ALA A 11 -1.53 -11.97 -13.44
C ALA A 11 -3.05 -11.88 -13.20
N ASP A 12 -3.58 -12.67 -12.26
CA ASP A 12 -5.02 -12.77 -12.02
C ASP A 12 -5.57 -11.48 -11.39
N LEU A 13 -4.72 -10.73 -10.69
CA LEU A 13 -5.07 -9.40 -10.17
C LEU A 13 -5.50 -8.43 -11.27
N LEU A 14 -4.99 -8.57 -12.50
CA LEU A 14 -5.34 -7.70 -13.63
C LEU A 14 -6.75 -7.92 -14.17
N GLN A 15 -7.45 -8.96 -13.68
CA GLN A 15 -8.84 -9.23 -14.01
C GLN A 15 -9.83 -8.48 -13.10
N TYR A 16 -9.31 -7.74 -12.12
CA TYR A 16 -10.05 -6.97 -11.12
C TYR A 16 -9.86 -5.47 -11.31
N PRO A 17 -10.82 -4.64 -10.88
CA PRO A 17 -10.61 -3.20 -10.82
C PRO A 17 -9.41 -2.87 -9.92
N LEU A 18 -8.44 -2.15 -10.46
CA LEU A 18 -7.26 -1.72 -9.72
C LEU A 18 -7.45 -0.29 -9.22
N ILE A 19 -7.47 -0.15 -7.89
CA ILE A 19 -7.60 1.12 -7.19
C ILE A 19 -6.20 1.67 -6.96
N HIS A 20 -5.98 2.90 -7.43
CA HIS A 20 -4.76 3.67 -7.22
C HIS A 20 -5.05 4.83 -6.25
N PHE A 21 -4.01 5.31 -5.58
CA PHE A 21 -4.06 6.61 -4.93
C PHE A 21 -2.73 7.35 -5.08
N ASN A 22 -2.80 8.67 -4.99
CA ASN A 22 -1.63 9.51 -5.21
C ASN A 22 -0.74 9.53 -3.97
N TRP A 23 0.40 8.87 -4.07
CA TRP A 23 1.49 9.06 -3.12
C TRP A 23 1.97 10.50 -3.17
N THR A 24 1.96 11.17 -2.02
CA THR A 24 2.44 12.55 -1.91
C THR A 24 3.91 12.58 -2.33
N ASN A 25 4.29 13.56 -3.15
CA ASN A 25 5.68 13.96 -3.41
C ASN A 25 6.48 13.27 -4.55
N ARG A 26 5.85 12.84 -5.67
CA ARG A 26 6.54 12.35 -6.89
C ARG A 26 7.70 11.39 -6.61
N ASP A 27 7.57 10.59 -5.56
CA ASP A 27 8.64 9.71 -5.14
C ASP A 27 8.76 8.56 -6.15
N PRO A 28 9.93 8.37 -6.78
CA PRO A 28 10.16 7.24 -7.69
C PRO A 28 9.95 5.88 -7.01
N GLU A 29 10.13 5.82 -5.69
CA GLU A 29 10.00 4.60 -4.89
C GLU A 29 8.57 4.38 -4.36
N ALA A 30 7.62 5.25 -4.72
CA ALA A 30 6.22 5.08 -4.34
C ALA A 30 5.71 3.69 -4.75
N PRO A 31 4.98 2.97 -3.87
CA PRO A 31 4.49 1.63 -4.16
C PRO A 31 3.26 1.68 -5.08
N THR A 32 3.53 2.07 -6.33
CA THR A 32 2.55 2.22 -7.41
C THR A 32 2.31 0.89 -8.11
N TRP A 33 1.16 0.76 -8.76
CA TRP A 33 0.86 -0.40 -9.61
C TRP A 33 1.86 -0.57 -10.76
N GLN A 34 2.41 0.53 -11.30
CA GLN A 34 3.51 0.49 -12.28
C GLN A 34 4.73 -0.25 -11.72
N ARG A 35 5.15 0.09 -10.50
CA ARG A 35 6.29 -0.55 -9.83
C ARG A 35 5.98 -2.00 -9.49
N TRP A 36 4.79 -2.27 -8.99
CA TRP A 36 4.33 -3.63 -8.69
C TRP A 36 4.34 -4.52 -9.94
N LEU A 37 3.79 -4.03 -11.05
CA LEU A 37 3.79 -4.74 -12.33
C LEU A 37 5.21 -4.99 -12.85
N ALA A 38 6.12 -4.04 -12.70
CA ALA A 38 7.52 -4.22 -13.11
C ALA A 38 8.20 -5.36 -12.35
N ILE A 39 7.98 -5.46 -11.03
CA ILE A 39 8.51 -6.57 -10.21
C ILE A 39 7.77 -7.87 -10.50
N ALA A 40 6.45 -7.85 -10.63
CA ALA A 40 5.68 -9.04 -10.98
C ALA A 40 6.17 -9.65 -12.30
N ARG A 41 6.48 -8.81 -13.30
CA ARG A 41 7.00 -9.23 -14.61
C ARG A 41 8.45 -9.73 -14.58
N SER A 42 9.26 -9.30 -13.62
CA SER A 42 10.61 -9.85 -13.46
C SER A 42 10.58 -11.28 -12.90
N ILE A 43 9.54 -11.61 -12.12
CA ILE A 43 9.27 -12.95 -11.59
C ILE A 43 8.55 -13.81 -12.62
N ASP A 44 7.57 -13.24 -13.32
CA ASP A 44 6.73 -13.92 -14.32
C ASP A 44 6.64 -13.08 -15.62
N PRO A 45 7.51 -13.36 -16.60
CA PRO A 45 7.53 -12.63 -17.86
C PRO A 45 6.28 -12.81 -18.73
N SER A 46 5.39 -13.75 -18.40
CA SER A 46 4.13 -13.96 -19.13
C SER A 46 3.07 -12.90 -18.79
N ILE A 47 3.26 -12.15 -17.71
CA ILE A 47 2.37 -11.04 -17.33
C ILE A 47 2.43 -9.96 -18.42
N PRO A 48 1.28 -9.58 -19.00
CA PRO A 48 1.24 -8.61 -20.09
C PRO A 48 1.72 -7.25 -19.62
N ASN A 49 2.32 -6.49 -20.54
CA ASN A 49 2.60 -5.08 -20.30
C ASN A 49 1.28 -4.31 -20.35
N ALA A 50 0.58 -4.25 -19.22
CA ALA A 50 -0.68 -3.55 -19.11
C ALA A 50 -0.40 -2.04 -19.00
N ASN A 51 -0.69 -1.29 -20.06
CA ASN A 51 -0.95 0.15 -19.98
C ASN A 51 -2.38 0.40 -19.47
N GLN A 52 -2.83 -0.38 -18.47
CA GLN A 52 -4.18 -0.28 -17.97
C GLN A 52 -4.30 1.06 -17.23
N ALA A 53 -5.24 1.88 -17.68
CA ALA A 53 -5.66 3.03 -16.90
C ALA A 53 -6.26 2.50 -15.60
N TRP A 54 -5.74 2.94 -14.45
CA TRP A 54 -6.25 2.54 -13.15
C TRP A 54 -7.74 2.87 -13.07
N ASP A 55 -8.57 1.87 -12.78
CA ASP A 55 -10.02 1.97 -12.90
C ASP A 55 -10.59 3.02 -11.93
N LEU A 56 -9.94 3.17 -10.77
CA LEU A 56 -10.28 4.16 -9.75
C LEU A 56 -9.00 4.81 -9.22
N SER A 57 -9.03 6.13 -9.01
CA SER A 57 -7.91 6.85 -8.40
C SER A 57 -8.38 7.83 -7.33
N PHE A 58 -7.75 7.75 -6.16
CA PHE A 58 -7.98 8.67 -5.03
C PHE A 58 -6.76 9.56 -4.78
N ARG A 59 -6.95 10.62 -3.99
CA ARG A 59 -5.83 11.47 -3.55
C ARG A 59 -5.15 10.96 -2.28
N GLU A 60 -5.93 10.35 -1.40
CA GLU A 60 -5.49 9.91 -0.08
C GLU A 60 -5.66 8.39 0.02
N GLU A 61 -4.73 7.74 0.73
CA GLU A 61 -4.75 6.29 0.95
C GLU A 61 -6.02 5.82 1.66
N LEU A 62 -6.49 6.58 2.66
CA LEU A 62 -7.68 6.22 3.45
C LEU A 62 -8.93 6.05 2.58
N HIS A 63 -9.13 6.90 1.58
CA HIS A 63 -10.28 6.76 0.66
C HIS A 63 -10.14 5.54 -0.26
N ALA A 64 -8.92 5.16 -0.63
CA ALA A 64 -8.71 3.93 -1.37
C ALA A 64 -9.01 2.70 -0.50
N ILE A 65 -8.63 2.71 0.78
CA ILE A 65 -8.95 1.67 1.75
C ILE A 65 -10.47 1.52 1.90
N ASP A 66 -11.20 2.62 2.07
CA ASP A 66 -12.68 2.59 2.14
C ASP A 66 -13.31 1.97 0.89
N ALA A 67 -12.77 2.30 -0.30
CA ALA A 67 -13.25 1.73 -1.55
C ALA A 67 -12.99 0.23 -1.66
N VAL A 68 -11.81 -0.25 -1.22
CA VAL A 68 -11.51 -1.69 -1.16
C VAL A 68 -12.44 -2.39 -0.16
N ALA A 69 -12.64 -1.82 1.02
CA ALA A 69 -13.55 -2.37 2.03
C ALA A 69 -15.00 -2.43 1.53
N ALA A 70 -15.39 -1.51 0.65
CA ALA A 70 -16.69 -1.52 -0.04
C ALA A 70 -16.73 -2.44 -1.28
N GLY A 71 -15.71 -3.27 -1.51
CA GLY A 71 -15.65 -4.25 -2.59
C GLY A 71 -15.45 -3.65 -3.99
N GLN A 72 -14.91 -2.42 -4.10
CA GLN A 72 -14.76 -1.73 -5.38
C GLN A 72 -13.54 -2.21 -6.20
N GLY A 73 -12.65 -3.01 -5.62
CA GLY A 73 -11.45 -3.48 -6.31
C GLY A 73 -10.31 -3.83 -5.36
N ILE A 74 -9.09 -3.83 -5.91
CA ILE A 74 -7.86 -4.17 -5.20
C ILE A 74 -6.95 -2.95 -5.20
N ALA A 75 -6.30 -2.66 -4.06
CA ALA A 75 -5.32 -1.58 -3.93
C ALA A 75 -4.00 -2.09 -3.37
N ILE A 76 -2.91 -1.36 -3.63
CA ILE A 76 -1.65 -1.51 -2.91
C ILE A 76 -1.68 -0.54 -1.73
N CYS A 77 -1.79 -1.05 -0.51
CA CYS A 77 -1.87 -0.26 0.72
C CYS A 77 -0.72 -0.59 1.68
N SER A 78 -0.43 0.32 2.61
CA SER A 78 0.47 0.08 3.74
C SER A 78 -0.14 -0.96 4.70
N ASP A 79 0.62 -2.02 4.95
CA ASP A 79 0.32 -3.07 5.93
C ASP A 79 0.09 -2.53 7.35
N VAL A 80 0.86 -1.52 7.76
CA VAL A 80 0.68 -0.83 9.05
C VAL A 80 -0.67 -0.13 9.11
N VAL A 81 -1.05 0.59 8.05
CA VAL A 81 -2.30 1.37 8.00
C VAL A 81 -3.52 0.44 7.96
N VAL A 82 -3.46 -0.67 7.20
CA VAL A 82 -4.57 -1.62 7.09
C VAL A 82 -4.55 -2.73 8.14
N SER A 83 -3.62 -2.71 9.09
CA SER A 83 -3.42 -3.77 10.10
C SER A 83 -4.74 -4.16 10.82
N GLY A 84 -5.47 -3.18 11.34
CA GLY A 84 -6.74 -3.42 12.02
C GLY A 84 -7.86 -3.96 11.10
N GLU A 85 -7.83 -3.61 9.81
CA GLU A 85 -8.78 -4.13 8.81
C GLU A 85 -8.47 -5.60 8.45
N LEU A 86 -7.19 -5.94 8.37
CA LEU A 86 -6.70 -7.30 8.14
C LEU A 86 -7.00 -8.20 9.36
N GLU A 87 -6.72 -7.72 10.57
CA GLU A 87 -7.00 -8.45 11.82
C GLU A 87 -8.50 -8.72 12.01
N ALA A 88 -9.34 -7.75 11.64
CA ALA A 88 -10.80 -7.90 11.69
C ALA A 88 -11.36 -8.76 10.55
N GLY A 89 -10.54 -9.17 9.59
CA GLY A 89 -10.97 -9.93 8.40
C GLY A 89 -11.85 -9.13 7.44
N ARG A 90 -11.90 -7.80 7.57
CA ARG A 90 -12.63 -6.92 6.63
C ARG A 90 -11.88 -6.76 5.33
N LEU A 91 -10.54 -6.78 5.41
CA LEU A 91 -9.64 -6.87 4.27
C LEU A 91 -8.88 -8.18 4.31
N VAL A 92 -8.47 -8.65 3.13
CA VAL A 92 -7.59 -9.80 2.97
C VAL A 92 -6.47 -9.45 2.00
N LYS A 93 -5.30 -10.05 2.19
CA LYS A 93 -4.18 -9.89 1.28
C LYS A 93 -4.49 -10.62 -0.03
N ALA A 94 -4.59 -9.86 -1.13
CA ALA A 94 -4.98 -10.41 -2.43
C ALA A 94 -3.87 -11.24 -3.10
N HIS A 95 -2.60 -10.91 -2.87
CA HIS A 95 -1.45 -11.64 -3.43
C HIS A 95 -0.21 -11.41 -2.55
N ASP A 96 0.74 -12.34 -2.54
CA ASP A 96 1.87 -12.27 -1.62
C ASP A 96 2.97 -11.27 -1.97
N LEU A 97 3.08 -10.94 -3.26
CA LEU A 97 4.04 -9.94 -3.76
C LEU A 97 3.80 -8.56 -3.15
N SER A 98 4.75 -8.12 -2.34
CA SER A 98 4.78 -6.81 -1.70
C SER A 98 5.87 -5.92 -2.29
N LEU A 99 5.66 -4.60 -2.22
CA LEU A 99 6.70 -3.61 -2.46
C LEU A 99 7.34 -3.18 -1.13
N PRO A 100 8.62 -2.78 -1.12
CA PRO A 100 9.19 -2.12 0.06
C PRO A 100 8.35 -0.87 0.40
N GLY A 101 7.81 -0.84 1.61
CA GLY A 101 7.11 0.32 2.14
C GLY A 101 8.07 1.40 2.64
N TYR A 102 7.49 2.54 3.02
CA TYR A 102 8.25 3.61 3.67
C TYR A 102 8.52 3.31 5.14
N GLY A 103 9.67 3.76 5.62
CA GLY A 103 9.97 3.81 7.05
C GLY A 103 9.30 5.01 7.72
N PHE A 104 8.91 4.86 8.98
CA PHE A 104 8.50 5.97 9.83
C PHE A 104 9.74 6.56 10.53
N TYR A 105 9.96 7.87 10.38
CA TYR A 105 11.11 8.57 10.94
C TYR A 105 10.66 9.62 11.95
N LEU A 106 11.34 9.65 13.10
CA LEU A 106 11.28 10.78 14.03
C LEU A 106 12.29 11.83 13.61
N ALA A 107 11.80 13.02 13.24
CA ALA A 107 12.64 14.14 12.83
C ALA A 107 12.46 15.32 13.80
N SER A 108 13.58 15.94 14.19
CA SER A 108 13.61 17.13 15.04
C SER A 108 14.77 18.05 14.67
N VAL A 109 14.61 19.35 14.90
CA VAL A 109 15.69 20.32 14.71
C VAL A 109 16.77 20.10 15.77
N ALA A 110 18.04 20.11 15.36
CA ALA A 110 19.16 20.01 16.29
C ALA A 110 19.15 21.19 17.29
N ASN A 111 19.52 20.91 18.55
CA ASN A 111 19.59 21.92 19.63
C ASN A 111 18.25 22.63 19.91
N HIS A 112 17.12 21.98 19.68
CA HIS A 112 15.82 22.56 19.98
C HIS A 112 15.69 22.84 21.50
N PRO A 113 15.14 23.99 21.95
CA PRO A 113 15.03 24.33 23.37
C PRO A 113 14.27 23.30 24.23
N ARG A 114 13.49 22.41 23.59
CA ARG A 114 12.73 21.33 24.23
C ARG A 114 13.36 19.93 23.99
N GLN A 115 14.67 19.85 23.74
CA GLN A 115 15.37 18.61 23.40
C GLN A 115 15.03 17.45 24.35
N ALA A 116 15.04 17.69 25.67
CA ALA A 116 14.70 16.67 26.66
C ALA A 116 13.27 16.11 26.49
N HIS A 117 12.28 16.95 26.16
CA HIS A 117 10.91 16.49 25.89
C HIS A 117 10.81 15.72 24.58
N ILE A 118 11.56 16.14 23.54
CA ILE A 118 11.61 15.45 22.25
C ILE A 118 12.21 14.06 22.43
N GLU A 119 13.28 13.94 23.22
CA GLU A 119 13.92 12.66 23.54
C GLU A 119 13.00 11.76 24.35
N ALA A 120 12.31 12.29 25.37
CA ALA A 120 11.33 11.54 26.14
C ALA A 120 10.18 11.00 25.27
N PHE A 121 9.62 11.85 24.40
CA PHE A 121 8.59 11.43 23.45
C PHE A 121 9.11 10.40 22.45
N SER A 122 10.32 10.60 21.93
CA SER A 122 10.95 9.68 20.98
C SER A 122 11.21 8.31 21.60
N ALA A 123 11.63 8.27 22.86
CA ALA A 123 11.85 7.03 23.60
C ALA A 123 10.53 6.29 23.85
N TRP A 124 9.48 7.01 24.24
CA TRP A 124 8.14 6.43 24.40
C TRP A 124 7.56 5.90 23.07
N MET A 125 7.69 6.65 21.97
CA MET A 125 7.26 6.21 20.64
C MET A 125 7.96 4.91 20.22
N ARG A 126 9.26 4.78 20.49
CA ARG A 126 10.04 3.56 20.20
C ARG A 126 9.71 2.39 21.12
N SER A 127 8.99 2.59 22.22
CA SER A 127 8.58 1.49 23.11
C SER A 127 7.21 0.91 22.76
N ILE A 128 6.43 1.58 21.91
CA ILE A 128 5.08 1.16 21.51
C ILE A 128 4.99 0.66 20.06
N VAL A 129 6.08 0.79 19.29
CA VAL A 129 6.28 0.20 17.96
C VAL A 129 7.20 -0.99 18.12
#